data_AF-A0A2M8P737-F1
#
_entry.id   AF-A0A2M8P737-F1
#
_cell.length_a   1.000
_cell.length_b   1.000
_cell.length_c   1.000
_cell.angle_alpha   90.00
_cell.angle_beta   90.00
_cell.angle_gamma   90.00
#
_symmetry.space_group_name_H-M   'P 1'
#
loop_
_entity.id
_entity.type
_entity.pdbx_description
1 polymer ?
#
loop_
_entity_poly.entity_id
_entity_poly.type
_entity_poly.pdbx_seq_one_letter_code
_entity_poly.pdbx_strand_id
1 'polypeptide(L)' 'MFGQDIQIVPYARRFRHDLLDLVDDPTTWIHTHLDWHSVEDWIAEVNVPIYLAVQNRRLVGAIA' A
#
# COMPACT_ATOMS: atom_id res chain seq x y z
N MET A 1 -2.64 24.97 12.22
CA MET A 1 -2.55 24.26 10.94
C MET A 1 -1.83 22.94 11.22
N PHE A 2 -2.56 21.85 11.41
CA PHE A 2 -1.95 20.52 11.59
C PHE A 2 -1.91 19.87 10.22
N GLY A 3 -0.77 19.95 9.54
CA GLY A 3 -0.49 19.03 8.45
C GLY A 3 -0.53 17.64 9.07
N GLN A 4 -1.41 16.77 8.58
CA GLN A 4 -1.44 15.40 9.08
C GLN A 4 -0.19 14.70 8.56
N ASP A 5 0.81 14.54 9.43
CA ASP A 5 2.09 13.93 9.11
C ASP A 5 1.87 12.55 8.48
N ILE A 6 2.34 12.40 7.25
CA ILE A 6 2.38 11.13 6.53
C ILE A 6 3.72 10.49 6.83
N GLN A 7 3.70 9.27 7.36
CA GLN A 7 4.88 8.45 7.54
C GLN A 7 5.03 7.48 6.37
N ILE A 8 6.20 7.46 5.76
CA ILE A 8 6.56 6.46 4.75
C ILE A 8 7.30 5.33 5.45
N VAL A 9 6.76 4.12 5.37
CA VAL A 9 7.34 2.93 6.00
C VAL A 9 7.48 1.80 4.99
N PRO A 10 8.51 0.94 5.10
CA PRO A 10 8.59 -0.25 4.24
C PRO A 10 7.41 -1.18 4.55
N TYR A 11 6.94 -1.88 3.51
CA TYR A 11 5.95 -2.92 3.67
C TYR A 11 6.45 -4.01 4.63
N ALA A 12 5.52 -4.51 5.41
CA ALA A 12 5.71 -5.67 6.27
C ALA A 12 4.41 -6.45 6.27
N ARG A 13 4.49 -7.77 6.43
CA ARG A 13 3.33 -8.69 6.36
C ARG A 13 2.15 -8.29 7.26
N ARG A 14 2.41 -7.58 8.36
CA ARG A 14 1.36 -7.03 9.26
C ARG A 14 0.38 -6.08 8.55
N PHE A 15 0.80 -5.41 7.48
CA PHE A 15 -0.01 -4.47 6.70
C PHE A 15 -0.75 -5.16 5.54
N ARG A 16 -0.65 -6.49 5.40
CA ARG A 16 -1.26 -7.21 4.27
C ARG A 16 -2.76 -6.92 4.15
N HIS A 17 -3.49 -6.97 5.25
CA HIS A 17 -4.93 -6.72 5.21
C HIS A 17 -5.24 -5.28 4.83
N ASP A 18 -4.59 -4.30 5.49
CA ASP A 18 -4.78 -2.88 5.20
C ASP A 18 -4.48 -2.52 3.74
N LEU A 19 -3.47 -3.16 3.14
CA LEU A 19 -3.08 -2.93 1.75
C LEU A 19 -4.08 -3.53 0.76
N LEU A 20 -4.62 -4.73 1.04
CA LEU A 20 -5.67 -5.32 0.22
C LEU A 20 -6.97 -4.51 0.32
N ASP A 21 -7.34 -4.09 1.53
CA ASP A 21 -8.49 -3.22 1.75
C ASP A 21 -8.36 -1.88 1.02
N LEU A 22 -7.16 -1.30 0.96
CA LEU A 22 -6.89 -0.07 0.21
C LEU A 22 -7.03 -0.27 -1.30
N VAL A 23 -6.61 -1.43 -1.80
CA VAL A 23 -6.69 -1.80 -3.22
C VAL A 23 -8.12 -2.09 -3.65
N ASP A 24 -8.92 -2.68 -2.76
CA ASP A 24 -10.33 -2.98 -2.99
C ASP A 24 -11.25 -1.77 -2.77
N ASP A 25 -10.75 -0.67 -2.17
CA ASP A 25 -11.51 0.55 -1.94
C ASP A 25 -11.81 1.27 -3.28
N PRO A 26 -13.09 1.38 -3.69
CA PRO A 26 -13.48 1.98 -4.97
C PRO A 26 -13.22 3.49 -5.04
N THR A 27 -12.90 4.13 -3.91
CA THR A 27 -12.56 5.56 -3.83
C THR A 27 -11.06 5.81 -3.95
N THR A 28 -10.24 4.77 -3.88
CA THR A 28 -8.79 4.86 -4.05
C THR A 28 -8.44 4.91 -5.54
N TRP A 29 -7.65 5.91 -5.94
CA TRP A 29 -7.06 5.93 -7.28
C TRP A 29 -5.85 5.02 -7.33
N ILE A 30 -5.89 4.00 -8.18
CA ILE A 30 -4.82 3.01 -8.35
C ILE A 30 -4.25 3.13 -9.75
N HIS A 31 -2.95 3.39 -9.84
CA HIS A 31 -2.20 3.35 -11.08
C HIS A 31 -1.21 2.19 -11.01
N THR A 32 -1.51 1.09 -11.70
CA THR A 32 -0.65 -0.09 -11.72
C THR A 32 -0.18 -0.36 -13.14
N HIS A 33 1.14 -0.34 -13.35
CA HIS A 33 1.76 -0.84 -14.58
C HIS A 33 1.85 -2.36 -14.48
N LEU A 34 0.79 -3.09 -14.87
CA LEU A 34 0.73 -4.53 -14.66
C LEU A 34 1.23 -5.33 -15.87
N ASP A 35 2.38 -5.98 -15.66
CA ASP A 35 2.66 -7.31 -16.20
C ASP A 35 2.26 -8.43 -15.20
N TRP A 36 1.93 -8.07 -13.94
CA TRP A 36 1.53 -9.02 -12.88
C TRP A 36 0.02 -9.34 -12.91
N HIS A 37 -0.33 -10.58 -12.56
CA HIS A 37 -1.70 -11.10 -12.60
C HIS A 37 -2.58 -10.63 -11.43
N SER A 38 -2.00 -10.37 -10.25
CA SER A 38 -2.72 -9.88 -9.08
C SER A 38 -1.80 -9.13 -8.10
N VAL A 39 -2.38 -8.21 -7.33
CA VAL A 39 -1.66 -7.53 -6.22
C VAL A 39 -1.27 -8.53 -5.13
N GLU A 40 -2.08 -9.58 -4.91
CA GLU A 40 -1.79 -10.60 -3.90
C GLU A 40 -0.51 -11.39 -4.21
N ASP A 41 -0.32 -11.78 -5.47
CA ASP A 41 0.88 -12.49 -5.92
C ASP A 41 2.12 -11.59 -5.78
N TRP A 42 1.96 -10.31 -6.13
CA TRP A 42 3.03 -9.33 -6.08
C TRP A 42 3.52 -9.03 -4.66
N ILE A 43 2.62 -8.86 -3.69
CA ILE A 43 3.03 -8.62 -2.29
C ILE A 43 3.58 -9.88 -1.59
N ALA A 44 3.39 -11.06 -2.18
CA ALA A 44 3.95 -12.31 -1.68
C ALA A 44 5.43 -12.49 -2.07
N GLU A 45 5.92 -11.74 -3.06
CA GLU A 45 7.32 -11.78 -3.48
C GLU A 45 8.24 -11.12 -2.44
N VAL A 46 9.29 -11.84 -2.04
CA VAL A 46 10.17 -11.47 -0.91
C VAL A 46 10.98 -10.19 -1.15
N ASN A 47 11.13 -9.75 -2.40
CA ASN A 47 12.06 -8.68 -2.79
C ASN A 47 11.41 -7.50 -3.53
N VAL A 48 10.09 -7.34 -3.46
CA VAL A 48 9.44 -6.18 -4.08
C VAL A 48 9.59 -4.97 -3.16
N PRO A 49 10.14 -3.83 -3.65
CA PRO A 49 10.37 -2.64 -2.84
C PRO A 49 9.07 -1.86 -2.59
N ILE A 50 8.18 -2.40 -1.77
CA ILE A 50 6.90 -1.77 -1.43
C ILE A 50 7.09 -0.80 -0.25
N TYR A 51 6.64 0.44 -0.43
CA TYR A 51 6.54 1.48 0.58
C TYR A 51 5.09 1.87 0.81
N LEU A 52 4.76 2.16 2.06
CA LEU A 52 3.42 2.45 2.53
C LEU A 52 3.36 3.88 3.09
N ALA A 53 2.32 4.62 2.74
CA ALA A 53 2.00 5.90 3.34
C ALA A 53 0.98 5.70 4.46
N VAL A 54 1.37 6.01 5.70
CA VAL A 54 0.53 5.87 6.90
C VAL A 54 0.23 7.24 7.47
N GLN A 55 -1.04 7.51 7.71
CA GLN A 55 -1.53 8.74 8.33
C GLN A 55 -2.45 8.38 9.50
N ASN A 56 -2.16 8.88 10.70
CA ASN A 56 -2.93 8.56 11.92
C ASN A 56 -3.19 7.06 12.14
N ARG A 57 -2.17 6.22 11.88
CA ARG A 57 -2.24 4.74 11.94
C ARG A 57 -3.11 4.07 10.88
N ARG A 58 -3.67 4.82 9.92
CA ARG A 58 -4.38 4.29 8.76
C ARG A 58 -3.46 4.27 7.55
N LEU A 59 -3.52 3.19 6.77
CA LEU A 59 -2.88 3.14 5.46
C LEU A 59 -3.67 4.03 4.48
N VAL A 60 -2.98 4.94 3.80
CA VAL A 60 -3.59 5.90 2.85
C VAL A 60 -2.97 5.84 1.46
N GLY A 61 -1.93 5.04 1.26
CA GLY A 61 -1.27 4.89 -0.03
C GLY A 61 -0.18 3.82 -0.02
N ALA A 62 0.17 3.33 -1.20
CA ALA A 62 1.29 2.42 -1.41
C ALA A 62 2.03 2.79 -2.71
N ILE A 63 3.34 2.57 -2.74
CA ILE A 63 4.23 2.76 -3.90
C ILE A 63 5.17 1.57 -3.95
N ALA A 64 5.41 1.02 -5.13
CA ALA A 64 6.26 -0.14 -5.32
C ALA A 64 6.67 -0.32 -6.79
#